data_AF-A0A1F0FUD1-F1
#
_entry.id   AF-A0A1F0FUD1-F1
#
_cell.length_a   1.000
_cell.length_b   1.000
_cell.length_c   1.000
_cell.angle_alpha   90.00
_cell.angle_beta   90.00
_cell.angle_gamma   90.00
#
_symmetry.space_group_name_H-M   'P 1'
#
loop_
_entity.id
_entity.type
_entity.pdbx_description
1 polymer ?
#
loop_
_entity_poly.entity_id
_entity_poly.type
_entity_poly.pdbx_seq_one_letter_code
_entity_poly.pdbx_strand_id
1 'polypeptide(L)'
;MSKTNRIRLSEVMSKAWYLFRTYGTTFSNALKRAWAWFKLRTQMQAGVVEFWFTKSDGTQRQAFGTLRSDLIGEVKGGERKHYEHLQTYWDTEKQDFRCFKLINLAI
;
A
#
# COMPACT_ATOMS: atom_id res chain seq x y z
N MET A 1 -4.62 11.85 23.90
CA MET A 1 -4.49 11.13 22.61
C MET A 1 -3.99 9.71 22.88
N SER A 2 -4.69 8.66 22.42
CA SER A 2 -4.30 7.26 22.68
C SER A 2 -3.02 6.87 21.91
N LYS A 3 -2.23 5.93 22.45
CA LYS A 3 -0.98 5.44 21.84
C LYS A 3 -1.16 4.96 20.39
N THR A 4 -2.33 4.40 20.07
CA THR A 4 -2.70 3.92 18.73
C THR A 4 -2.72 5.04 17.69
N ASN A 5 -3.22 6.23 18.03
CA ASN A 5 -3.24 7.36 17.10
C ASN A 5 -1.83 7.89 16.80
N ARG A 6 -0.92 7.82 17.78
CA ARG A 6 0.49 8.21 17.61
C ARG A 6 1.23 7.29 16.65
N ILE A 7 1.01 5.97 16.76
CA ILE A 7 1.64 4.97 15.89
C ILE A 7 1.18 5.16 14.43
N ARG A 8 -0.12 5.41 14.21
CA ARG A 8 -0.68 5.69 12.88
C ARG A 8 -0.05 6.92 12.22
N LEU A 9 0.10 8.02 12.97
CA LEU A 9 0.73 9.22 12.44
C LEU A 9 2.21 9.02 12.11
N SER A 10 2.94 8.31 12.98
CA SER A 10 4.37 8.05 12.79
C SER A 10 4.64 7.25 11.51
N GLU A 11 3.80 6.25 11.21
CA GLU A 11 3.91 5.46 10.00
C GLU A 11 3.65 6.31 8.75
N VAL A 12 2.57 7.09 8.73
CA VAL A 12 2.24 7.99 7.61
C VAL A 12 3.37 8.98 7.36
N MET A 13 3.90 9.62 8.41
CA MET A 13 5.00 10.58 8.28
C MET A 13 6.27 9.93 7.76
N SER A 14 6.60 8.72 8.22
CA SER A 14 7.78 7.99 7.73
C SER A 14 7.66 7.67 6.23
N LYS A 15 6.49 7.21 5.77
CA LYS A 15 6.24 6.99 4.33
C LYS A 15 6.31 8.28 3.52
N ALA A 16 5.69 9.36 4.01
CA ALA A 16 5.72 10.66 3.35
C ALA A 16 7.16 11.18 3.21
N TRP A 17 7.96 11.06 4.27
CA TRP A 17 9.38 11.43 4.25
C TRP A 17 10.18 10.61 3.25
N TYR A 18 9.97 9.29 3.22
CA TYR A 18 10.59 8.42 2.22
C TYR A 18 10.24 8.86 0.79
N LEU A 19 8.95 9.09 0.51
CA LEU A 19 8.48 9.50 -0.82
C LEU A 19 9.08 10.84 -1.24
N PHE A 20 9.13 11.81 -0.32
CA PHE A 20 9.74 13.12 -0.51
C PHE A 20 11.23 13.00 -0.89
N ARG A 21 12.01 12.26 -0.09
CA ARG A 21 13.47 12.14 -0.28
C ARG A 21 13.87 11.31 -1.49
N THR A 22 13.05 10.31 -1.85
CA THR A 22 13.41 9.35 -2.92
C THR A 22 12.94 9.80 -4.30
N TYR A 23 11.75 10.38 -4.39
CA TYR A 23 11.12 10.72 -5.68
C TYR A 23 11.12 12.22 -5.99
N GLY A 24 11.65 13.07 -5.11
CA GLY A 24 11.74 14.52 -5.34
C GLY A 24 10.38 15.23 -5.44
N THR A 25 9.29 14.59 -5.00
CA THR A 25 7.97 15.23 -4.95
C THR A 25 7.90 16.29 -3.85
N THR A 26 6.96 17.23 -3.92
CA THR A 26 6.72 18.13 -2.78
C THR A 26 6.27 17.33 -1.56
N PHE A 27 6.66 17.77 -0.36
CA PHE A 27 6.27 17.06 0.86
C PHE A 27 4.74 16.98 1.03
N SER A 28 4.01 18.01 0.60
CA SER A 28 2.53 18.00 0.58
C SER A 28 1.98 16.86 -0.30
N ASN A 29 2.52 16.66 -1.51
CA ASN A 29 2.09 15.57 -2.38
C ASN A 29 2.49 14.20 -1.82
N ALA A 30 3.68 14.08 -1.23
CA ALA A 30 4.13 12.87 -0.55
C ALA A 30 3.20 12.50 0.62
N LEU A 31 2.77 13.49 1.41
CA LEU A 31 1.86 13.32 2.53
C LEU A 31 0.46 12.88 2.08
N LYS A 32 -0.08 13.46 1.00
CA LYS A 32 -1.35 13.03 0.41
C LYS A 32 -1.31 11.56 0.00
N ARG A 33 -0.24 11.13 -0.68
CA ARG A 33 -0.04 9.73 -1.08
C ARG A 33 0.10 8.79 0.12
N ALA A 34 0.86 9.17 1.14
CA ALA A 34 1.01 8.38 2.36
C ALA A 34 -0.32 8.18 3.08
N TRP A 35 -1.17 9.22 3.17
CA TRP A 35 -2.51 9.10 3.75
C TRP A 35 -3.45 8.22 2.91
N ALA A 36 -3.42 8.34 1.59
CA ALA A 36 -4.21 7.49 0.72
C ALA A 36 -3.80 6.01 0.86
N TRP A 37 -2.51 5.74 0.89
CA TRP A 37 -1.98 4.41 1.17
C TRP A 37 -2.43 3.87 2.53
N PHE A 38 -2.36 4.70 3.58
CA PHE A 38 -2.77 4.29 4.92
C PHE A 38 -4.26 3.93 4.98
N LYS A 39 -5.11 4.74 4.34
CA LYS A 39 -6.55 4.48 4.23
C LYS A 39 -6.83 3.18 3.46
N LEU A 40 -6.20 3.01 2.29
CA LEU A 40 -6.30 1.79 1.50
C LEU A 40 -5.88 0.55 2.31
N ARG A 41 -4.73 0.60 2.98
CA ARG A 41 -4.24 -0.51 3.82
C ARG A 41 -5.20 -0.84 4.95
N THR A 42 -5.76 0.17 5.61
CA THR A 42 -6.76 -0.03 6.68
C THR A 42 -8.02 -0.71 6.14
N GLN A 43 -8.49 -0.32 4.96
CA GLN A 43 -9.64 -0.95 4.32
C GLN A 43 -9.33 -2.40 3.88
N MET A 44 -8.13 -2.66 3.34
CA MET A 44 -7.70 -4.01 2.96
C MET A 44 -7.59 -4.97 4.15
N GLN A 45 -7.29 -4.45 5.34
CA GLN A 45 -7.31 -5.24 6.58
C GLN A 45 -8.73 -5.61 7.01
N ALA A 46 -9.73 -4.84 6.61
CA ALA A 46 -11.14 -5.11 6.91
C ALA A 46 -11.79 -6.03 5.85
N GLY A 47 -11.35 -5.98 4.59
CA GLY A 47 -11.93 -6.77 3.51
C GLY A 47 -11.21 -6.62 2.17
N VAL A 48 -11.94 -6.88 1.08
CA VAL A 48 -11.46 -6.69 -0.29
C VAL A 48 -11.75 -5.26 -0.71
N VAL A 49 -10.76 -4.61 -1.31
CA VAL A 49 -10.85 -3.21 -1.74
C VAL A 49 -10.45 -3.11 -3.19
N GLU A 50 -11.25 -2.39 -3.98
CA GLU A 50 -10.89 -1.98 -5.32
C GLU A 50 -10.00 -0.74 -5.27
N PHE A 51 -8.89 -0.75 -5.99
CA PHE A 51 -8.01 0.40 -6.13
C PHE A 51 -7.27 0.39 -7.45
N TRP A 52 -6.67 1.54 -7.79
CA TRP A 52 -5.93 1.73 -9.02
C TRP A 52 -4.49 2.16 -8.73
N PHE A 53 -3.57 1.71 -9.58
CA PHE A 53 -2.18 2.20 -9.56
C PHE A 53 -1.56 2.20 -10.95
N THR A 54 -0.59 3.10 -11.14
CA THR A 54 0.19 3.18 -12.38
C THR A 54 1.28 2.11 -12.40
N LYS A 55 1.38 1.35 -13.48
CA LYS A 55 2.47 0.40 -13.72
C LYS A 55 3.75 1.11 -14.20
N SER A 56 4.85 0.38 -14.26
CA SER A 56 6.13 0.91 -14.77
C SER A 56 6.08 1.31 -16.26
N ASP A 57 5.17 0.69 -17.02
CA ASP A 57 4.89 1.00 -18.42
C ASP A 57 3.99 2.25 -18.59
N GLY A 58 3.56 2.90 -17.50
CA GLY A 58 2.70 4.07 -17.51
C GLY A 58 1.20 3.77 -17.59
N THR A 59 0.80 2.51 -17.80
CA THR A 59 -0.61 2.12 -17.86
C THR A 59 -1.25 2.07 -16.47
N GLN A 60 -2.54 2.37 -16.38
CA GLN A 60 -3.32 2.22 -15.16
C GLN A 60 -3.77 0.77 -14.99
N ARG A 61 -3.67 0.27 -13.75
CA ARG A 61 -4.15 -1.07 -13.38
C ARG A 61 -5.19 -0.96 -12.28
N GLN A 62 -6.36 -1.52 -12.55
CA GLN A 62 -7.34 -1.88 -11.54
C GLN A 62 -6.87 -3.12 -10.77
N ALA A 63 -7.09 -3.14 -9.46
CA ALA A 63 -6.80 -4.27 -8.61
C ALA A 63 -7.86 -4.40 -7.51
N PHE A 64 -8.17 -5.65 -7.16
CA PHE A 64 -9.02 -6.00 -6.03
C PHE A 64 -8.14 -6.73 -5.01
N GLY A 65 -7.80 -6.03 -3.93
CA GLY A 65 -6.80 -6.50 -2.97
C GLY A 65 -7.32 -6.63 -1.56
N THR A 66 -6.73 -7.56 -0.81
CA THR A 66 -6.99 -7.72 0.63
C THR A 66 -5.72 -8.05 1.41
N LEU A 67 -5.77 -7.79 2.71
CA LEU A 67 -4.80 -8.20 3.73
C LEU A 67 -5.45 -9.08 4.81
N ARG A 68 -6.72 -9.47 4.64
CA ARG A 68 -7.44 -10.32 5.59
C ARG A 68 -6.99 -11.77 5.43
N SER A 69 -6.41 -12.34 6.48
CA SER A 69 -5.76 -13.66 6.42
C SER A 69 -6.69 -14.82 6.08
N ASP A 70 -7.98 -14.69 6.39
CA ASP A 70 -9.02 -15.68 6.09
C ASP A 70 -9.48 -15.67 4.61
N LEU A 71 -9.14 -14.62 3.85
CA LEU A 71 -9.40 -14.52 2.41
C LEU A 71 -8.17 -14.84 1.55
N ILE A 72 -7.02 -15.06 2.19
CA ILE A 72 -5.77 -15.42 1.52
C ILE A 72 -5.76 -16.94 1.34
N GLY A 73 -5.57 -17.39 0.09
CA GLY A 73 -5.50 -18.81 -0.24
C GLY A 73 -4.20 -19.47 0.20
N GLU A 74 -3.99 -20.72 -0.23
CA GLU A 74 -2.74 -21.44 0.06
C GLU A 74 -1.54 -20.75 -0.60
N VAL A 75 -0.58 -20.33 0.22
CA VAL A 75 0.60 -19.60 -0.23
C VAL A 75 1.75 -20.59 -0.47
N LYS A 76 2.20 -20.72 -1.72
CA LYS A 76 3.39 -21.50 -2.06
C LYS A 76 4.63 -20.61 -2.04
N GLY A 77 5.43 -20.67 -0.97
CA GLY A 77 6.74 -20.02 -0.88
C GLY A 77 6.97 -19.25 0.42
N GLY A 78 8.25 -19.14 0.81
CA GLY A 78 8.70 -18.57 2.09
C GLY A 78 8.65 -17.04 2.17
N GLU A 79 8.99 -16.52 3.36
CA GLU A 79 8.95 -15.10 3.71
C GLU A 79 9.75 -14.23 2.72
N ARG A 80 9.04 -13.35 2.00
CA ARG A 80 9.67 -12.32 1.18
C ARG A 80 10.02 -11.12 2.05
N LYS A 81 11.23 -10.58 1.87
CA LYS A 81 11.68 -9.38 2.57
C LYS A 81 10.70 -8.23 2.36
N HIS A 82 10.20 -7.67 3.46
CA HIS A 82 9.34 -6.48 3.42
C HIS A 82 10.17 -5.25 3.03
N TYR A 83 9.76 -4.57 1.96
CA TYR A 83 10.35 -3.30 1.54
C TYR A 83 9.44 -2.14 1.91
N GLU A 84 10.02 -1.11 2.53
CA GLU A 84 9.27 0.04 3.06
C GLU A 84 8.48 0.81 1.99
N HIS A 85 8.88 0.75 0.73
CA HIS A 85 8.28 1.49 -0.38
C HIS A 85 7.26 0.68 -1.20
N LEU A 86 7.08 -0.60 -0.87
CA LEU A 86 6.13 -1.49 -1.54
C LEU A 86 4.94 -1.76 -0.62
N GLN A 87 3.75 -1.73 -1.20
CA GLN A 87 2.57 -2.31 -0.59
C GLN A 87 2.33 -3.67 -1.24
N THR A 88 2.45 -4.74 -0.46
CA THR A 88 2.09 -6.10 -0.88
C THR A 88 0.65 -6.37 -0.52
N TYR A 89 -0.11 -7.05 -1.37
CA TYR A 89 -1.51 -7.38 -1.15
C TYR A 89 -1.83 -8.72 -1.81
N TRP A 90 -2.85 -9.42 -1.29
CA TRP A 90 -3.41 -10.58 -1.98
C TRP A 90 -4.41 -10.10 -3.02
N ASP A 91 -4.17 -10.42 -4.29
CA ASP A 91 -5.06 -10.06 -5.40
C ASP A 91 -6.13 -11.13 -5.54
N THR A 92 -7.39 -10.80 -5.26
CA THR A 92 -8.48 -11.77 -5.23
C THR A 92 -8.90 -12.24 -6.62
N GLU A 93 -8.61 -11.48 -7.68
CA GLU A 93 -8.89 -11.90 -9.05
C GLU A 93 -7.81 -12.84 -9.58
N LYS A 94 -6.57 -12.63 -9.14
CA LYS A 94 -5.42 -13.42 -9.59
C LYS A 94 -5.07 -14.57 -8.65
N GLN A 95 -5.64 -14.56 -7.44
CA GLN A 95 -5.37 -15.55 -6.40
C GLN A 95 -3.86 -15.69 -6.15
N ASP A 96 -3.16 -14.55 -6.10
CA ASP A 96 -1.71 -14.50 -5.87
C ASP A 96 -1.30 -13.18 -5.20
N PHE A 97 -0.16 -13.20 -4.50
CA PHE A 97 0.42 -12.00 -3.92
C PHE A 97 1.02 -11.09 -4.97
N ARG A 98 0.61 -9.83 -4.93
CA ARG A 98 1.13 -8.76 -5.79
C ARG A 98 1.62 -7.59 -4.95
N CYS A 99 2.38 -6.72 -5.58
CA CYS A 99 2.81 -5.50 -4.93
C CYS A 99 2.82 -4.32 -5.90
N PHE A 100 2.74 -3.12 -5.34
CA PHE A 100 2.93 -1.87 -6.06
C PHE A 100 3.79 -0.91 -5.22
N LYS A 101 4.48 0.01 -5.90
CA LYS A 101 5.22 1.09 -5.23
C LYS A 101 4.23 2.11 -4.70
N LEU A 102 4.37 2.55 -3.44
CA LEU A 102 3.47 3.54 -2.83
C LEU A 102 3.29 4.81 -3.67
N ILE A 103 4.34 5.26 -4.36
CA ILE A 103 4.30 6.44 -5.22
C ILE A 103 3.31 6.29 -6.40
N ASN A 104 3.08 5.06 -6.85
CA ASN A 104 2.25 4.75 -8.00
C ASN A 104 0.76 4.66 -7.67
N LEU A 105 0.37 4.77 -6.40
CA LEU A 105 -1.02 4.74 -5.99
C LEU A 105 -1.79 5.89 -6.64
N ALA A 106 -2.96 5.60 -7.22
CA ALA A 106 -3.89 6.62 -7.66
C ALA A 106 -4.49 7.34 -6.43
N ILE A 107 -4.43 8.68 -6.44
CA ILE A 107 -4.91 9.55 -5.36
C ILE A 107 -5.89 10.59 -5.88
#